data_AF-A0AAQ4EB34-F1
#
_entry.id   AF-A0AAQ4EB34-F1
#
_cell.length_a   1.000
_cell.length_b   1.000
_cell.length_c   1.000
_cell.angle_alpha   90.00
_cell.angle_beta   90.00
_cell.angle_gamma   90.00
#
_symmetry.space_group_name_H-M   'P 1'
#
loop_
_entity.id
_entity.type
_entity.pdbx_description
1 polymer ?
#
loop_
_entity_poly.entity_id
_entity_poly.type
_entity_poly.pdbx_seq_one_letter_code
_entity_poly.pdbx_strand_id
1 'polypeptide(L)'
;CLPPPSSKQTGSKHWQALDAPKSLLYPWDSNSTYIKCPPFFESMEREPRPTLSIEGAYVLLNLGDSVTTDHISPAGSIARNSPAARYLAARGLTPREFNSYGARRGNDDVMARGTFANIRLVNKFLDKPGPRTIHLPSGDEMDIFDAAERYKREGAPPLMVLAGKEYGSGSSRDWAAKGPYLL
;
A
#
# COMPACT_ATOMS: atom_id res chain seq x y z
N CYS A 1 -14.90 50.05 -4.06
CA CYS A 1 -13.92 49.44 -4.99
C CYS A 1 -13.66 48.01 -4.55
N LEU A 2 -14.29 47.03 -5.21
CA LEU A 2 -13.98 45.62 -4.98
C LEU A 2 -12.62 45.30 -5.62
N PRO A 3 -11.77 44.45 -5.01
CA PRO A 3 -10.51 44.04 -5.62
C PRO A 3 -10.81 43.29 -6.94
N PRO A 4 -9.95 43.41 -7.96
CA PRO A 4 -10.14 42.69 -9.21
C PRO A 4 -10.11 41.18 -8.98
N PRO A 5 -10.85 40.39 -9.78
CA PRO A 5 -10.83 38.93 -9.69
C PRO A 5 -9.41 38.42 -9.88
N SER A 6 -8.98 37.51 -9.01
CA SER A 6 -7.65 36.90 -9.04
C SER A 6 -7.35 36.37 -10.44
N SER A 7 -6.26 36.83 -11.05
CA SER A 7 -5.78 36.32 -12.33
C SER A 7 -5.67 34.80 -12.29
N LYS A 8 -6.33 34.08 -13.21
CA LYS A 8 -6.11 32.65 -13.41
C LYS A 8 -4.62 32.42 -13.67
N GLN A 9 -3.88 31.90 -12.69
CA GLN A 9 -2.49 31.53 -12.87
C GLN A 9 -2.44 30.24 -13.70
N THR A 10 -1.83 30.30 -14.88
CA THR A 10 -1.76 29.18 -15.84
C THR A 10 -0.64 28.17 -15.52
N GLY A 11 -0.03 28.27 -14.34
CA GLY A 11 1.11 27.44 -13.93
C GLY A 11 2.44 27.86 -14.57
N SER A 12 3.53 27.17 -14.21
CA SER A 12 4.87 27.44 -14.75
C SER A 12 5.01 27.02 -16.21
N LYS A 13 6.07 27.48 -16.90
CA LYS A 13 6.37 27.04 -18.27
C LYS A 13 6.51 25.52 -18.40
N HIS A 14 7.10 24.86 -17.39
CA HIS A 14 7.22 23.40 -17.37
C HIS A 14 5.86 22.72 -17.24
N TRP A 15 4.96 23.26 -16.42
CA TRP A 15 3.59 22.73 -16.27
C TRP A 15 2.82 22.79 -17.58
N GLN A 16 2.89 23.93 -18.27
CA GLN A 16 2.20 24.13 -19.56
C GLN A 16 2.79 23.28 -20.70
N ALA A 17 4.05 22.86 -20.57
CA ALA A 17 4.74 22.04 -21.57
C ALA A 17 4.52 20.52 -21.39
N LEU A 18 3.83 20.09 -20.33
CA LEU A 18 3.50 18.67 -20.14
C LEU A 18 2.49 18.23 -21.19
N ASP A 19 2.83 17.18 -21.93
CA ASP A 19 1.87 16.50 -22.79
C ASP A 19 0.97 15.58 -21.96
N ALA A 20 -0.33 15.64 -22.21
CA ALA A 20 -1.32 14.86 -21.48
C ALA A 20 -2.41 14.38 -22.44
N PRO A 21 -2.88 13.13 -22.30
CA PRO A 21 -3.92 12.58 -23.16
C PRO A 21 -5.22 13.38 -23.02
N LYS A 22 -5.92 13.56 -24.15
CA LYS A 22 -7.24 14.21 -24.20
C LYS A 22 -8.41 13.21 -24.13
N SER A 23 -8.12 11.93 -23.92
CA SER A 23 -9.12 10.87 -23.87
C SER A 23 -9.96 10.95 -22.59
N LEU A 24 -11.22 10.53 -22.68
CA LEU A 24 -12.11 10.44 -21.51
C LEU A 24 -11.67 9.33 -20.54
N LEU A 25 -11.23 8.21 -21.09
CA LEU A 25 -10.66 7.10 -20.33
C LEU A 25 -9.13 7.25 -20.27
N TYR A 26 -8.56 6.99 -19.09
CA TYR A 26 -7.11 7.07 -18.90
C TYR A 26 -6.40 5.93 -19.67
N PRO A 27 -5.44 6.22 -20.55
CA PRO A 27 -4.71 5.21 -21.29
C PRO A 27 -3.64 4.57 -20.40
N TRP A 28 -4.04 3.54 -19.64
CA TRP A 28 -3.14 2.83 -18.74
C TRP A 28 -1.93 2.24 -19.49
N ASP A 29 -0.73 2.52 -19.00
CA ASP A 29 0.52 1.93 -19.50
C ASP A 29 0.95 0.75 -18.60
N SER A 30 1.02 -0.46 -19.17
CA SER A 30 1.44 -1.67 -18.45
C SER A 30 2.89 -1.64 -17.97
N ASN A 31 3.74 -0.82 -18.62
CA ASN A 31 5.14 -0.66 -18.26
C ASN A 31 5.36 0.38 -17.16
N SER A 32 4.34 1.21 -16.87
CA SER A 32 4.43 2.25 -15.85
C SER A 32 4.68 1.66 -14.46
N THR A 33 5.67 2.21 -13.77
CA THR A 33 5.95 1.92 -12.35
C THR A 33 5.40 2.99 -11.42
N TYR A 34 4.65 3.97 -11.94
CA TYR A 34 4.11 5.10 -11.18
C TYR A 34 2.59 5.11 -11.11
N ILE A 35 1.93 4.78 -12.22
CA ILE A 35 0.48 4.84 -12.37
C ILE A 35 0.02 3.48 -12.91
N LYS A 36 -0.78 2.77 -12.12
CA LYS A 36 -1.35 1.46 -12.45
C LYS A 36 -2.84 1.47 -12.14
N CYS A 37 -3.63 0.77 -12.95
CA CYS A 37 -5.05 0.56 -12.67
C CYS A 37 -5.18 -0.34 -11.43
N PRO A 38 -5.79 0.12 -10.33
CA PRO A 38 -5.90 -0.67 -9.13
C PRO A 38 -7.08 -1.66 -9.21
N PRO A 39 -7.00 -2.81 -8.51
CA PRO A 39 -7.95 -3.90 -8.67
C PRO A 39 -9.28 -3.72 -7.91
N PHE A 40 -9.50 -2.58 -7.24
CA PHE A 40 -10.64 -2.37 -6.32
C PHE A 40 -12.02 -2.61 -6.92
N PHE A 41 -12.15 -2.48 -8.25
CA PHE A 41 -13.42 -2.57 -8.95
C PHE A 41 -13.52 -3.81 -9.86
N GLU A 42 -12.52 -4.70 -9.87
CA GLU A 42 -12.48 -5.85 -10.79
C GLU A 42 -13.63 -6.85 -10.55
N SER A 43 -14.05 -7.01 -9.29
CA SER A 43 -15.17 -7.88 -8.92
C SER A 43 -16.42 -7.11 -8.49
N MET A 44 -16.52 -5.82 -8.83
CA MET A 44 -17.66 -5.00 -8.43
C MET A 44 -18.88 -5.34 -9.29
N GLU A 45 -19.96 -5.76 -8.62
CA GLU A 45 -21.26 -5.99 -9.23
C GLU A 45 -22.17 -4.78 -9.05
N ARG A 46 -23.20 -4.67 -9.90
CA ARG A 46 -24.19 -3.59 -9.82
C ARG A 46 -24.97 -3.63 -8.50
N GLU A 47 -25.35 -4.83 -8.07
CA GLU A 47 -26.02 -5.06 -6.80
C GLU A 47 -25.00 -5.53 -5.76
N PRO A 48 -25.00 -4.97 -4.54
CA PRO A 48 -24.05 -5.36 -3.51
C PRO A 48 -24.33 -6.79 -3.04
N ARG A 49 -23.26 -7.59 -2.91
CA ARG A 49 -23.34 -8.92 -2.32
C ARG A 49 -23.75 -8.82 -0.84
N PRO A 50 -24.47 -9.83 -0.31
CA PRO A 50 -24.79 -9.87 1.11
C PRO A 50 -23.50 -9.91 1.95
N THR A 51 -23.55 -9.30 3.13
CA THR A 51 -22.45 -9.37 4.09
C THR A 51 -22.24 -10.82 4.52
N LEU A 52 -21.01 -11.30 4.42
CA LEU A 52 -20.62 -12.64 4.84
C LEU A 52 -19.92 -12.60 6.20
N SER A 53 -20.12 -13.65 7.00
CA SER A 53 -19.35 -13.88 8.22
C SER A 53 -17.89 -14.17 7.87
N ILE A 54 -16.97 -13.70 8.72
CA ILE A 54 -15.55 -14.07 8.67
C ILE A 54 -15.36 -15.29 9.56
N GLU A 55 -14.99 -16.43 8.97
CA GLU A 55 -14.80 -17.70 9.68
C GLU A 55 -13.37 -18.22 9.48
N GLY A 56 -12.78 -18.80 10.54
CA GLY A 56 -11.47 -19.45 10.48
C GLY A 56 -10.28 -18.51 10.24
N ALA A 57 -10.47 -17.19 10.33
CA ALA A 57 -9.47 -16.21 9.94
C ALA A 57 -8.13 -16.32 10.70
N TYR A 58 -7.02 -16.13 9.99
CA TYR A 58 -5.68 -16.08 10.57
C TYR A 58 -5.30 -14.66 10.98
N VAL A 59 -4.59 -14.54 12.10
CA VAL A 59 -4.03 -13.26 12.55
C VAL A 59 -2.72 -13.03 11.80
N LEU A 60 -2.72 -12.11 10.84
CA LEU A 60 -1.51 -11.72 10.09
C LEU A 60 -0.54 -10.92 10.96
N LEU A 61 -1.07 -10.08 11.84
CA LEU A 61 -0.29 -9.21 12.72
C LEU A 61 -0.92 -9.13 14.12
N ASN A 62 -0.07 -9.20 15.14
CA ASN A 62 -0.47 -8.96 16.53
C ASN A 62 0.28 -7.73 17.05
N LEU A 63 -0.39 -6.59 17.12
CA LEU A 63 0.23 -5.29 17.36
C LEU A 63 -0.03 -4.77 18.78
N GLY A 64 0.75 -3.76 19.17
CA GLY A 64 0.58 -2.99 20.40
C GLY A 64 -0.37 -1.82 20.27
N ASP A 65 -0.26 -0.91 21.24
CA ASP A 65 -0.94 0.38 21.25
C ASP A 65 -0.23 1.38 20.30
N SER A 66 -0.93 2.46 19.94
CA SER A 66 -0.42 3.64 19.22
C SER A 66 0.27 3.32 17.87
N VAL A 67 -0.24 2.32 17.16
CA VAL A 67 0.19 2.02 15.78
C VAL A 67 -0.29 3.13 14.84
N THR A 68 0.60 4.04 14.47
CA THR A 68 0.28 5.14 13.55
C THR A 68 0.09 4.71 12.09
N THR A 69 -0.55 5.54 11.28
CA THR A 69 -0.67 5.35 9.82
C THR A 69 0.68 5.30 9.09
N ASP A 70 1.77 5.80 9.69
CA ASP A 70 3.12 5.67 9.11
C ASP A 70 3.71 4.26 9.33
N HIS A 71 3.30 3.56 10.38
CA HIS A 71 3.60 2.14 10.54
C HIS A 71 2.83 1.30 9.51
N ILE A 72 1.56 1.62 9.28
CA ILE A 72 0.69 0.89 8.35
C ILE A 72 1.06 1.18 6.89
N SER A 73 1.30 2.44 6.54
CA SER A 73 1.60 2.89 5.18
C SER A 73 2.76 3.92 5.20
N PRO A 74 4.02 3.47 5.27
CA PRO A 74 5.18 4.35 5.24
C PRO A 74 5.21 5.16 3.93
N ALA A 75 5.70 6.40 4.00
CA ALA A 75 5.82 7.30 2.83
C ALA A 75 7.27 7.57 2.42
N GLY A 76 8.23 7.16 3.24
CA GLY A 76 9.66 7.41 3.04
C GLY A 76 10.30 6.51 1.98
N SER A 77 11.63 6.43 2.01
CA SER A 77 12.43 5.64 1.07
C SER A 77 12.10 4.15 1.13
N ILE A 78 12.15 3.49 -0.02
CA ILE A 78 11.95 2.05 -0.14
C ILE A 78 13.23 1.32 0.28
N ALA A 79 13.13 0.45 1.29
CA ALA A 79 14.27 -0.33 1.77
C ALA A 79 14.73 -1.35 0.71
N ARG A 80 16.05 -1.49 0.51
CA ARG A 80 16.62 -2.30 -0.59
C ARG A 80 16.26 -3.78 -0.57
N ASN A 81 15.99 -4.33 0.61
CA ASN A 81 15.63 -5.72 0.83
C ASN A 81 14.12 -5.95 0.99
N SER A 82 13.28 -4.93 0.75
CA SER A 82 11.83 -5.02 0.90
C SER A 82 11.14 -5.71 -0.28
N PRO A 83 9.89 -6.19 -0.11
CA PRO A 83 9.07 -6.71 -1.21
C PRO A 83 8.91 -5.69 -2.35
N ALA A 84 8.73 -4.41 -2.03
CA ALA A 84 8.59 -3.34 -3.02
C ALA A 84 9.88 -3.14 -3.84
N ALA A 85 11.05 -3.23 -3.20
CA ALA A 85 12.32 -3.19 -3.91
C ALA A 85 12.49 -4.38 -4.85
N ARG A 86 12.12 -5.60 -4.44
CA ARG A 86 12.15 -6.79 -5.30
C ARG A 86 11.25 -6.60 -6.53
N TYR A 87 10.04 -6.06 -6.35
CA TYR A 87 9.12 -5.74 -7.46
C TYR A 87 9.70 -4.71 -8.44
N LEU A 88 10.25 -3.61 -7.94
CA LEU A 88 10.80 -2.55 -8.79
C LEU A 88 12.07 -3.01 -9.52
N ALA A 89 12.93 -3.78 -8.85
CA ALA A 89 14.11 -4.38 -9.45
C ALA A 89 13.77 -5.38 -10.57
N ALA A 90 12.73 -6.20 -10.37
CA ALA A 90 12.23 -7.10 -11.41
C ALA A 90 11.70 -6.35 -12.66
N ARG A 91 11.34 -5.06 -12.51
CA ARG A 91 10.98 -4.15 -13.61
C ARG A 91 12.16 -3.32 -14.15
N GLY A 92 13.39 -3.67 -13.78
CA GLY A 92 14.61 -3.07 -14.31
C GLY A 92 15.06 -1.78 -13.63
N LEU A 93 14.46 -1.38 -12.50
CA LEU A 93 14.89 -0.17 -11.78
C LEU A 93 16.06 -0.47 -10.84
N THR A 94 16.99 0.46 -10.74
CA THR A 94 18.07 0.45 -9.76
C THR A 94 17.62 1.07 -8.42
N PRO A 95 18.31 0.80 -7.30
CA PRO A 95 17.95 1.38 -6.00
C PRO A 95 17.87 2.92 -5.96
N ARG A 96 18.61 3.62 -6.84
CA ARG A 96 18.55 5.09 -6.94
C ARG A 96 17.23 5.57 -7.58
N GLU A 97 16.60 4.73 -8.37
CA GLU A 97 15.38 5.03 -9.13
C GLU A 97 14.09 4.61 -8.40
N PHE A 98 14.20 3.86 -7.30
CA PHE A 98 13.03 3.41 -6.53
C PHE A 98 12.15 4.57 -6.05
N ASN A 99 12.76 5.73 -5.75
CA ASN A 99 12.08 6.87 -5.17
C ASN A 99 11.48 6.51 -3.79
N SER A 100 10.51 7.29 -3.30
CA SER A 100 9.81 7.02 -2.03
C SER A 100 8.49 6.27 -2.25
N TYR A 101 7.97 5.63 -1.21
CA TYR A 101 6.60 5.10 -1.23
C TYR A 101 5.58 6.20 -1.54
N GLY A 102 5.80 7.42 -1.03
CA GLY A 102 4.97 8.58 -1.34
C GLY A 102 4.88 8.89 -2.84
N ALA A 103 5.99 8.78 -3.56
CA ALA A 103 6.04 8.98 -5.00
C ALA A 103 5.39 7.85 -5.81
N ARG A 104 5.18 6.68 -5.20
CA ARG A 104 4.62 5.48 -5.83
C ARG A 104 3.15 5.22 -5.51
N ARG A 105 2.46 6.18 -4.88
CA ARG A 105 1.05 6.06 -4.44
C ARG A 105 0.04 5.74 -5.55
N GLY A 106 0.38 6.01 -6.82
CA GLY A 106 -0.44 5.65 -7.98
C GLY A 106 -0.26 4.21 -8.46
N ASN A 107 0.61 3.41 -7.83
CA ASN A 107 0.87 2.03 -8.18
C ASN A 107 0.55 1.12 -6.99
N ASP A 108 -0.54 0.36 -7.12
CA ASP A 108 -1.04 -0.53 -6.06
C ASP A 108 -0.08 -1.69 -5.74
N ASP A 109 0.65 -2.22 -6.72
CA ASP A 109 1.62 -3.29 -6.48
C ASP A 109 2.74 -2.85 -5.53
N VAL A 110 3.23 -1.62 -5.70
CA VAL A 110 4.27 -1.06 -4.83
C VAL A 110 3.71 -0.75 -3.45
N MET A 111 2.49 -0.21 -3.38
CA MET A 111 1.90 0.22 -2.13
C MET A 111 1.39 -0.94 -1.26
N ALA A 112 0.82 -2.00 -1.86
CA ALA A 112 0.51 -3.24 -1.14
C ALA A 112 1.78 -3.85 -0.53
N ARG A 113 2.87 -3.91 -1.32
CA ARG A 113 4.20 -4.36 -0.87
C ARG A 113 4.85 -3.46 0.19
N GLY A 114 4.45 -2.19 0.24
CA GLY A 114 4.85 -1.22 1.25
C GLY A 114 4.00 -1.23 2.51
N THR A 115 2.87 -1.96 2.51
CA THR A 115 1.94 -1.99 3.63
C THR A 115 2.58 -2.76 4.79
N PHE A 116 2.57 -2.15 5.97
CA PHE A 116 3.28 -2.60 7.16
C PHE A 116 4.80 -2.76 6.98
N ALA A 117 5.39 -2.17 5.93
CA ALA A 117 6.82 -2.29 5.65
C ALA A 117 7.71 -1.34 6.48
N ASN A 118 7.18 -0.76 7.56
CA ASN A 118 7.92 0.15 8.42
C ASN A 118 8.92 -0.64 9.30
N ILE A 119 10.20 -0.26 9.24
CA ILE A 119 11.27 -0.92 10.00
C ILE A 119 11.11 -0.82 11.53
N ARG A 120 10.24 0.07 12.01
CA ARG A 120 9.94 0.27 13.44
C ARG A 120 8.65 -0.43 13.87
N LEU A 121 7.95 -1.12 12.98
CA LEU A 121 6.75 -1.85 13.33
C LEU A 121 7.08 -2.90 14.40
N VAL A 122 6.30 -2.93 15.48
CA VAL A 122 6.44 -3.94 16.54
C VAL A 122 5.32 -4.95 16.42
N ASN A 123 5.66 -6.14 15.93
CA ASN A 123 4.76 -7.28 15.85
C ASN A 123 5.05 -8.24 17.00
N LYS A 124 4.08 -8.47 17.88
CA LYS A 124 4.19 -9.30 19.09
C LYS A 124 4.40 -10.80 18.81
N PHE A 125 4.32 -11.22 17.55
CA PHE A 125 4.77 -12.55 17.15
C PHE A 125 6.30 -12.68 17.14
N LEU A 126 7.04 -11.57 17.17
CA LEU A 126 8.49 -11.51 17.01
C LEU A 126 9.13 -10.74 18.17
N ASP A 127 10.37 -11.09 18.51
CA ASP A 127 11.12 -10.43 19.58
C ASP A 127 11.71 -9.07 19.17
N LYS A 128 11.79 -8.79 17.86
CA LYS A 128 12.46 -7.61 17.31
C LYS A 128 11.50 -6.80 16.43
N PRO A 129 11.57 -5.45 16.50
CA PRO A 129 10.86 -4.59 15.55
C PRO A 129 11.31 -4.84 14.11
N GLY A 130 10.37 -4.77 13.18
CA GLY A 130 10.62 -4.91 11.76
C GLY A 130 9.37 -5.24 10.95
N PRO A 131 9.47 -5.18 9.62
CA PRO A 131 8.34 -5.39 8.71
C PRO A 131 8.07 -6.88 8.44
N ARG A 132 8.12 -7.71 9.49
CA ARG A 132 8.02 -9.18 9.39
C ARG A 132 6.88 -9.74 10.22
N THR A 133 6.45 -10.94 9.87
CA THR A 133 5.48 -11.73 10.62
C THR A 133 5.77 -13.22 10.50
N ILE A 134 4.99 -14.04 11.21
CA ILE A 134 5.04 -15.49 11.13
C ILE A 134 3.89 -15.97 10.26
N HIS A 135 4.19 -16.78 9.25
CA HIS A 135 3.17 -17.56 8.57
C HIS A 135 2.76 -18.73 9.47
N LEU A 136 1.63 -18.59 10.16
CA LEU A 136 1.22 -19.48 11.26
C LEU A 136 1.16 -20.97 10.88
N PRO A 137 0.66 -21.37 9.68
CA PRO A 137 0.65 -22.78 9.29
C PRO A 137 2.04 -23.41 9.18
N SER A 138 3.07 -22.66 8.77
CA SER A 138 4.42 -23.20 8.57
C SER A 138 5.41 -22.84 9.67
N GLY A 139 5.14 -21.79 10.45
CA GLY A 139 6.07 -21.25 11.44
C GLY A 139 7.19 -20.37 10.86
N ASP A 140 7.20 -20.14 9.54
CA ASP A 140 8.25 -19.36 8.89
C ASP A 140 8.10 -17.86 9.16
N GLU A 141 9.22 -17.20 9.48
CA GLU A 141 9.29 -15.74 9.55
C GLU A 141 9.59 -15.14 8.16
N MET A 142 8.75 -14.21 7.71
CA MET A 142 8.89 -13.56 6.39
C MET A 142 8.36 -12.13 6.38
N ASP A 143 8.58 -11.40 5.28
CA ASP A 143 8.00 -10.07 5.09
C ASP A 143 6.47 -10.17 5.11
N ILE A 144 5.79 -9.15 5.66
CA ILE A 144 4.33 -9.17 5.88
C ILE A 144 3.56 -9.36 4.56
N PHE A 145 4.01 -8.71 3.49
CA PHE A 145 3.42 -8.88 2.16
C PHE A 145 3.59 -10.32 1.63
N ASP A 146 4.76 -10.94 1.85
CA ASP A 146 4.99 -12.31 1.38
C ASP A 146 4.12 -13.31 2.16
N ALA A 147 3.91 -13.09 3.47
CA ALA A 147 3.01 -13.91 4.27
C ALA A 147 1.56 -13.79 3.79
N ALA A 148 1.09 -12.58 3.54
CA ALA A 148 -0.24 -12.29 3.00
C ALA A 148 -0.47 -12.99 1.63
N GLU A 149 0.46 -12.83 0.69
CA GLU A 149 0.40 -13.51 -0.60
C GLU A 149 0.46 -15.04 -0.48
N ARG A 150 1.21 -15.57 0.50
CA ARG A 150 1.26 -17.00 0.77
C ARG A 150 -0.10 -17.52 1.25
N TYR A 151 -0.74 -16.86 2.21
CA TYR A 151 -2.09 -17.20 2.66
C TYR A 151 -3.09 -17.18 1.50
N LYS A 152 -3.05 -16.13 0.67
CA LYS A 152 -3.90 -16.01 -0.51
C LYS A 152 -3.71 -17.16 -1.50
N ARG A 153 -2.45 -17.53 -1.78
CA ARG A 153 -2.11 -18.63 -2.69
C ARG A 153 -2.54 -20.00 -2.14
N GLU A 154 -2.49 -20.18 -0.83
CA GLU A 154 -2.93 -21.40 -0.16
C GLU A 154 -4.47 -21.51 -0.05
N GLY A 155 -5.21 -20.49 -0.50
CA GLY A 155 -6.67 -20.45 -0.37
C GLY A 155 -7.12 -20.33 1.08
N ALA A 156 -6.29 -19.71 1.92
CA ALA A 156 -6.54 -19.56 3.35
C ALA A 156 -7.82 -18.72 3.62
N PRO A 157 -8.45 -18.91 4.79
CA PRO A 157 -9.52 -18.03 5.27
C PRO A 157 -9.03 -16.58 5.40
N PRO A 158 -9.95 -15.61 5.58
CA PRO A 158 -9.61 -14.18 5.65
C PRO A 158 -8.52 -13.88 6.68
N LEU A 159 -7.76 -12.81 6.43
CA LEU A 159 -6.74 -12.34 7.37
C LEU A 159 -7.30 -11.26 8.28
N MET A 160 -6.76 -11.17 9.51
CA MET A 160 -7.08 -10.11 10.45
C MET A 160 -5.83 -9.54 11.13
N VAL A 161 -5.98 -8.34 11.68
CA VAL A 161 -4.97 -7.68 12.51
C VAL A 161 -5.54 -7.50 13.90
N LEU A 162 -4.82 -7.98 14.91
CA LEU A 162 -5.07 -7.63 16.31
C LEU A 162 -4.24 -6.38 16.64
N ALA A 163 -4.87 -5.38 17.26
CA ALA A 163 -4.18 -4.15 17.62
C ALA A 163 -4.67 -3.63 18.99
N GLY A 164 -3.83 -2.82 19.62
CA GLY A 164 -4.15 -2.15 20.86
C GLY A 164 -4.89 -0.82 20.66
N LYS A 165 -4.76 0.07 21.64
CA LYS A 165 -5.38 1.40 21.66
C LYS A 165 -4.82 2.29 20.56
N GLU A 166 -5.64 3.23 20.07
CA GLU A 166 -5.23 4.27 19.10
C GLU A 166 -4.60 3.74 17.80
N TYR A 167 -5.05 2.56 17.35
CA TYR A 167 -4.68 2.00 16.05
C TYR A 167 -5.10 2.95 14.91
N GLY A 168 -4.18 3.25 14.01
CA GLY A 168 -4.40 4.15 12.88
C GLY A 168 -4.29 5.64 13.21
N SER A 169 -3.66 6.01 14.34
CA SER A 169 -3.45 7.42 14.70
C SER A 169 -2.47 8.14 13.75
N GLY A 170 -2.51 9.48 13.74
CA GLY A 170 -1.59 10.33 12.97
C GLY A 170 -2.16 10.86 11.65
N SER A 171 -1.28 11.17 10.69
CA SER A 171 -1.66 11.81 9.42
C SER A 171 -2.60 10.93 8.58
N SER A 172 -3.59 11.53 7.92
CA SER A 172 -4.43 10.79 6.97
C SER A 172 -3.60 10.25 5.80
N ARG A 173 -3.72 8.94 5.55
CA ARG A 173 -3.08 8.22 4.44
C ARG A 173 -4.05 7.16 3.96
N ASP A 174 -4.54 7.32 2.74
CA ASP A 174 -5.50 6.43 2.10
C ASP A 174 -4.97 5.00 1.96
N TRP A 175 -3.66 4.85 1.72
CA TRP A 175 -2.99 3.55 1.70
C TRP A 175 -2.89 2.83 3.04
N ALA A 176 -3.16 3.50 4.17
CA ALA A 176 -3.30 2.84 5.46
C ALA A 176 -4.60 2.01 5.57
N ALA A 177 -5.53 2.15 4.62
CA ALA A 177 -6.72 1.30 4.49
C ALA A 177 -6.70 0.45 3.21
N LYS A 178 -6.33 1.06 2.07
CA LYS A 178 -6.21 0.33 0.79
C LYS A 178 -5.15 -0.77 0.83
N GLY A 179 -4.05 -0.52 1.53
CA GLY A 179 -2.96 -1.49 1.71
C GLY A 179 -3.45 -2.76 2.40
N PRO A 180 -3.95 -2.69 3.64
CA PRO A 180 -4.48 -3.86 4.34
C PRO A 180 -5.60 -4.59 3.59
N TYR A 181 -6.41 -3.89 2.79
CA TYR A 181 -7.43 -4.52 1.95
C TYR A 181 -6.84 -5.38 0.82
N LEU A 182 -5.65 -5.06 0.32
CA LEU A 182 -4.99 -5.78 -0.77
C LEU A 182 -4.04 -6.90 -0.29
N LEU A 183 -3.89 -7.06 1.03
CA LEU A 183 -3.12 -8.14 1.64
C LEU A 183 -4.01 -9.38 1.84
#